data_AF-A0A0Q4TUT5-F1
#
_entry.id   AF-A0A0Q4TUT5-F1
#
_cell.length_a   1.000
_cell.length_b   1.000
_cell.length_c   1.000
_cell.angle_alpha   90.00
_cell.angle_beta   90.00
_cell.angle_gamma   90.00
#
_symmetry.space_group_name_H-M   'P 1'
#
loop_
_entity.id
_entity.type
_entity.pdbx_description
1 polymer ?
#
loop_
_entity_poly.entity_id
_entity_poly.type
_entity_poly.pdbx_seq_one_letter_code
_entity_poly.pdbx_strand_id
1 'polypeptide(L)'
;MRLSASISGAELSERLVGLYAAFQEYMVPIVTIETQSVSSVVQIFERVNSTGTRLSSIDFMRAVTWSAEFDLSEALKIVQRELALDNFELRDETLVKALGLVFGLDPLPDVLLTLRARPASELHDGMRQVSAGLTAVAAFVKQNFEIYDPSFIPYEGQILVLFRALLNNEVDKIGTKALTSWYWATGFNEGLRGKPDHYVARAVRSVERSLNDGKNYLSSRLQITAFEFRRRRFIRGSALSATLASMFATNGARSIVSGDIIPAATYMANFSVRNFASIFSQQDVKAIADEENISGKLLANLIVVTEQEAAFASRDIRNIIIERLDSDSTFIEVLKTQFISEKMISDLRIGDVASFLDRRAIAMFDAAQQRV
;
A
#
# COMPACT_ATOMS: atom_id res chain seq x y z
N MET A 1 33.41 23.85 7.98
CA MET A 1 34.17 23.95 6.72
C MET A 1 35.51 23.24 6.93
N ARG A 2 35.60 21.93 6.63
CA ARG A 2 36.88 21.19 6.63
C ARG A 2 37.27 20.98 5.18
N LEU A 3 38.27 21.74 4.75
CA LEU A 3 38.90 21.62 3.45
C LEU A 3 39.50 20.21 3.31
N SER A 4 39.15 19.55 2.22
CA SER A 4 39.67 18.28 1.74
C SER A 4 41.19 18.29 1.74
N ALA A 5 41.82 17.25 2.32
CA ALA A 5 43.20 16.93 2.02
C ALA A 5 43.32 16.72 0.49
N SER A 6 44.12 17.54 -0.18
CA SER A 6 44.34 17.42 -1.62
C SER A 6 45.16 16.16 -1.88
N ILE A 7 44.50 15.11 -2.36
CA ILE A 7 45.16 13.89 -2.85
C ILE A 7 46.18 14.32 -3.92
N SER A 8 47.43 13.90 -3.77
CA SER A 8 48.50 14.34 -4.68
C SER A 8 48.34 13.73 -6.07
N GLY A 9 48.81 14.42 -7.11
CA GLY A 9 48.75 13.90 -8.49
C GLY A 9 49.48 12.57 -8.67
N ALA A 10 50.56 12.35 -7.91
CA ALA A 10 51.30 11.08 -7.90
C ALA A 10 50.46 9.93 -7.33
N GLU A 11 49.74 10.19 -6.22
CA GLU A 11 48.86 9.21 -5.58
C GLU A 11 47.64 8.86 -6.45
N LEU A 12 47.09 9.84 -7.17
CA LEU A 12 46.05 9.58 -8.17
C LEU A 12 46.58 8.75 -9.35
N SER A 13 47.81 9.00 -9.80
CA SER A 13 48.45 8.23 -10.87
C SER A 13 48.67 6.78 -10.46
N GLU A 14 49.16 6.54 -9.24
CA GLU A 14 49.38 5.19 -8.72
C GLU A 14 48.05 4.42 -8.55
N ARG A 15 47.00 5.10 -8.05
CA ARG A 15 45.64 4.52 -8.00
C ARG A 15 45.08 4.22 -9.38
N LEU A 16 45.33 5.07 -10.38
CA LEU A 16 44.90 4.83 -11.75
C LEU A 16 45.60 3.62 -12.34
N VAL A 17 46.92 3.46 -12.12
CA VAL A 17 47.68 2.30 -12.58
C VAL A 17 47.18 1.03 -11.92
N GLY A 18 46.95 1.05 -10.60
CA GLY A 18 46.39 -0.09 -9.88
C GLY A 18 44.98 -0.48 -10.37
N LEU A 19 44.12 0.52 -10.63
CA LEU A 19 42.79 0.28 -11.21
C LEU A 19 42.87 -0.30 -12.63
N TYR A 20 43.77 0.24 -13.46
CA TYR A 20 43.97 -0.22 -14.83
C TYR A 20 44.47 -1.67 -14.86
N ALA A 21 45.45 -2.01 -14.01
CA ALA A 21 45.96 -3.37 -13.86
C ALA A 21 44.85 -4.32 -13.39
N ALA A 22 44.05 -3.92 -12.40
CA ALA A 22 42.91 -4.70 -11.94
C ALA A 22 41.90 -4.98 -13.06
N PHE A 23 41.61 -4.01 -13.95
CA PHE A 23 40.72 -4.23 -15.10
C PHE A 23 41.33 -5.11 -16.19
N GLN A 24 42.63 -4.97 -16.48
CA GLN A 24 43.32 -5.77 -17.50
C GLN A 24 43.49 -7.23 -17.07
N GLU A 25 43.77 -7.46 -15.79
CA GLU A 25 44.03 -8.79 -15.24
C GLU A 25 42.76 -9.50 -14.73
N TYR A 26 41.62 -8.80 -14.71
CA TYR A 26 40.36 -9.41 -14.29
C TYR A 26 39.91 -10.47 -15.31
N MET A 27 40.09 -11.72 -14.93
CA MET A 27 39.56 -12.87 -15.67
C MET A 27 38.05 -12.89 -15.54
N VAL A 28 37.33 -12.58 -16.62
CA VAL A 28 35.88 -12.72 -16.68
C VAL A 28 35.55 -14.21 -16.86
N PRO A 29 34.93 -14.88 -15.86
CA PRO A 29 34.52 -16.26 -16.01
C PRO A 29 33.35 -16.32 -17.01
N ILE A 30 33.60 -16.86 -18.21
CA ILE A 30 32.56 -17.06 -19.22
C ILE A 30 32.01 -18.49 -19.04
N VAL A 31 30.73 -18.59 -18.69
CA VAL A 31 30.00 -19.85 -18.69
C VAL A 31 28.97 -19.79 -19.81
N THR A 32 29.16 -20.59 -20.85
CA THR A 32 28.19 -20.72 -21.95
C THR A 32 27.12 -21.73 -21.56
N ILE A 33 25.86 -21.29 -21.53
CA ILE A 33 24.72 -22.15 -21.22
C ILE A 33 23.86 -22.28 -22.47
N GLU A 34 23.83 -23.48 -23.04
CA GLU A 34 22.95 -23.81 -24.17
C GLU A 34 21.53 -24.07 -23.65
N THR A 35 20.81 -23.01 -23.33
CA THR A 35 19.39 -23.07 -22.96
C THR A 35 18.56 -22.22 -23.90
N GLN A 36 17.44 -22.76 -24.40
CA GLN A 36 16.53 -22.03 -25.29
C GLN A 36 15.53 -21.14 -24.54
N SER A 37 15.36 -21.34 -23.23
CA SER A 37 14.38 -20.59 -22.44
C SER A 37 15.03 -19.48 -21.64
N VAL A 38 14.69 -18.23 -21.98
CA VAL A 38 15.19 -17.05 -21.28
C VAL A 38 14.78 -17.03 -19.81
N SER A 39 13.67 -17.66 -19.44
CA SER A 39 13.30 -17.88 -18.03
C SER A 39 14.37 -18.65 -17.25
N SER A 40 14.99 -19.67 -17.87
CA SER A 40 16.09 -20.43 -17.26
C SER A 40 17.33 -19.58 -17.11
N VAL A 41 17.61 -18.70 -18.07
CA VAL A 41 18.71 -17.72 -17.98
C VAL A 41 18.50 -16.81 -16.77
N VAL A 42 17.30 -16.23 -16.61
CA VAL A 42 16.96 -15.37 -15.46
C VAL A 42 17.15 -16.09 -14.13
N GLN A 43 16.64 -17.32 -13.99
CA GLN A 43 16.78 -18.10 -12.75
C GLN A 43 18.25 -18.40 -12.41
N ILE A 44 19.07 -18.70 -13.42
CA ILE A 44 20.51 -18.91 -13.23
C ILE A 44 21.17 -17.61 -12.78
N PHE A 45 20.87 -16.49 -13.43
CA PHE A 45 21.38 -15.17 -13.04
C PHE A 45 20.97 -14.78 -11.62
N GLU A 46 19.71 -14.97 -11.22
CA GLU A 46 19.22 -14.67 -9.87
C GLU A 46 19.91 -15.56 -8.81
N ARG A 47 20.13 -16.84 -9.11
CA ARG A 47 20.78 -17.79 -8.19
C ARG A 47 22.28 -17.51 -8.06
N VAL A 48 22.96 -17.19 -9.16
CA VAL A 48 24.38 -16.82 -9.16
C VAL A 48 24.59 -15.49 -8.44
N ASN A 49 23.71 -14.50 -8.64
CA ASN A 49 23.76 -13.19 -7.98
C ASN A 49 23.12 -13.18 -6.58
N SER A 50 23.20 -14.30 -5.84
CA SER A 50 22.60 -14.42 -4.51
C SER A 50 23.44 -13.79 -3.38
N THR A 51 24.75 -13.61 -3.60
CA THR A 51 25.72 -13.09 -2.62
C THR A 51 26.16 -11.64 -2.90
N GLY A 52 25.84 -11.07 -4.06
CA GLY A 52 26.13 -9.67 -4.46
C GLY A 52 24.88 -8.79 -4.53
N THR A 53 24.93 -7.67 -5.28
CA THR A 53 23.74 -6.87 -5.59
C THR A 53 22.74 -7.75 -6.33
N ARG A 54 21.59 -8.02 -5.72
CA ARG A 54 20.55 -8.85 -6.31
C ARG A 54 20.01 -8.16 -7.56
N LEU A 55 20.29 -8.74 -8.73
CA LEU A 55 19.61 -8.40 -9.96
C LEU A 55 18.16 -8.86 -9.83
N SER A 56 17.23 -7.92 -9.94
CA SER A 56 15.80 -8.22 -9.98
C SER A 56 15.39 -8.66 -11.39
N SER A 57 14.25 -9.35 -11.51
CA SER A 57 13.70 -9.67 -12.83
C SER A 57 13.42 -8.40 -13.67
N ILE A 58 13.25 -7.24 -13.03
CA ILE A 58 13.11 -5.93 -13.69
C ILE A 58 14.43 -5.47 -14.30
N ASP A 59 15.55 -5.67 -13.61
CA ASP A 59 16.86 -5.29 -14.15
C ASP A 59 17.20 -6.12 -15.38
N PHE A 60 16.79 -7.39 -15.37
CA PHE A 60 16.83 -8.22 -16.57
C PHE A 60 15.88 -7.71 -17.66
N MET A 61 14.64 -7.35 -17.32
CA MET A 61 13.67 -6.75 -18.24
C MET A 61 14.22 -5.49 -18.92
N ARG A 62 14.87 -4.60 -18.17
CA ARG A 62 15.54 -3.40 -18.69
C ARG A 62 16.60 -3.76 -19.71
N ALA A 63 17.44 -4.74 -19.41
CA ALA A 63 18.49 -5.19 -20.32
C ALA A 63 17.92 -5.83 -21.60
N VAL A 64 16.88 -6.66 -21.51
CA VAL A 64 16.36 -7.38 -22.69
C VAL A 64 15.39 -6.59 -23.55
N THR A 65 14.77 -5.53 -23.02
CA THR A 65 13.89 -4.64 -23.80
C THR A 65 14.64 -3.45 -24.41
N TRP A 66 15.91 -3.27 -24.07
CA TRP A 66 16.71 -2.16 -24.58
C TRP A 66 16.95 -2.28 -26.09
N SER A 67 16.78 -1.17 -26.79
CA SER A 67 17.14 -0.98 -28.19
C SER A 67 17.51 0.50 -28.42
N ALA A 68 18.05 0.83 -29.60
CA ALA A 68 18.31 2.23 -29.96
C ALA A 68 17.04 3.11 -29.98
N GLU A 69 15.85 2.50 -30.10
CA GLU A 69 14.57 3.19 -30.23
C GLU A 69 13.74 3.18 -28.94
N PHE A 70 14.11 2.35 -27.95
CA PHE A 70 13.38 2.20 -26.70
C PHE A 70 14.31 1.85 -25.54
N ASP A 71 14.26 2.65 -24.47
CA ASP A 71 14.85 2.37 -23.17
C ASP A 71 13.75 2.32 -22.10
N LEU A 72 13.52 1.12 -21.54
CA LEU A 72 12.54 0.91 -20.48
C LEU A 72 12.83 1.78 -19.26
N SER A 73 14.10 2.02 -18.93
CA SER A 73 14.48 2.81 -17.76
C SER A 73 14.08 4.27 -17.91
N GLU A 74 14.22 4.84 -19.12
CA GLU A 74 13.77 6.19 -19.41
C GLU A 74 12.25 6.28 -19.42
N ALA A 75 11.58 5.33 -20.05
CA ALA A 75 10.12 5.27 -20.08
C ALA A 75 9.51 5.17 -18.68
N LEU A 76 10.08 4.33 -17.80
CA LEU A 76 9.65 4.24 -16.39
C LEU A 76 9.82 5.58 -15.66
N LYS A 77 10.94 6.29 -15.86
CA LYS A 77 11.16 7.62 -15.25
C LYS A 77 10.16 8.67 -15.73
N ILE A 78 9.67 8.59 -16.97
CA ILE A 78 8.62 9.48 -17.47
C ILE A 78 7.33 9.23 -16.69
N VAL A 79 6.88 7.97 -16.60
CA VAL A 79 5.67 7.59 -15.85
C VAL A 79 5.79 7.99 -14.37
N GLN A 80 6.94 7.74 -13.73
CA GLN A 80 7.16 8.13 -12.34
C GLN A 80 7.02 9.64 -12.12
N ARG A 81 7.57 10.46 -13.03
CA ARG A 81 7.45 11.93 -12.93
C ARG A 81 6.01 12.40 -13.04
N GLU A 82 5.20 11.73 -13.87
CA GLU A 82 3.78 12.05 -14.01
C GLU A 82 3.00 11.65 -12.74
N LEU A 83 3.25 10.45 -12.20
CA LEU A 83 2.62 9.99 -10.95
C LEU A 83 3.04 10.82 -9.72
N ALA A 84 4.26 11.35 -9.71
CA ALA A 84 4.76 12.20 -8.63
C ALA A 84 3.97 13.50 -8.48
N LEU A 85 3.30 13.98 -9.55
CA LEU A 85 2.46 15.18 -9.49
C LEU A 85 1.28 15.01 -8.50
N ASP A 86 0.81 13.77 -8.34
CA ASP A 86 -0.29 13.40 -7.45
C ASP A 86 0.18 12.64 -6.20
N ASN A 87 1.49 12.65 -5.89
CA ASN A 87 2.09 11.90 -4.78
C ASN A 87 1.81 10.37 -4.86
N PHE A 88 1.77 9.83 -6.08
CA PHE A 88 1.40 8.45 -6.36
C PHE A 88 2.53 7.61 -6.97
N GLU A 89 3.78 7.91 -6.62
CA GLU A 89 4.96 7.16 -7.10
C GLU A 89 4.89 5.69 -6.67
N LEU A 90 5.22 4.80 -7.60
CA LEU A 90 5.16 3.35 -7.39
C LEU A 90 6.54 2.71 -7.52
N ARG A 91 6.64 1.42 -7.25
CA ARG A 91 7.88 0.68 -7.56
C ARG A 91 7.92 0.42 -9.07
N ASP A 92 9.12 0.46 -9.65
CA ASP A 92 9.31 0.12 -11.08
C ASP A 92 8.75 -1.27 -11.43
N GLU A 93 8.80 -2.21 -10.47
CA GLU A 93 8.17 -3.53 -10.58
C GLU A 93 6.69 -3.44 -10.94
N THR A 94 5.97 -2.57 -10.23
CA THR A 94 4.53 -2.36 -10.40
C THR A 94 4.25 -1.77 -11.79
N LEU A 95 5.08 -0.83 -12.25
CA LEU A 95 4.95 -0.22 -13.57
C LEU A 95 5.17 -1.24 -14.71
N VAL A 96 6.18 -2.11 -14.58
CA VAL A 96 6.42 -3.18 -15.57
C VAL A 96 5.30 -4.22 -15.56
N LYS A 97 4.78 -4.59 -14.37
CA LYS A 97 3.59 -5.45 -14.27
C LYS A 97 2.38 -4.80 -14.94
N ALA A 98 2.16 -3.50 -14.74
CA ALA A 98 1.10 -2.74 -15.41
C ALA A 98 1.28 -2.71 -16.94
N LEU A 99 2.51 -2.54 -17.43
CA LEU A 99 2.80 -2.64 -18.87
C LEU A 99 2.44 -4.02 -19.42
N GLY A 100 2.74 -5.10 -18.70
CA GLY A 100 2.29 -6.44 -19.05
C GLY A 100 0.77 -6.54 -19.19
N LEU A 101 0.03 -5.97 -18.24
CA LEU A 101 -1.43 -5.95 -18.26
C LEU A 101 -2.01 -5.19 -19.47
N VAL A 102 -1.35 -4.13 -19.93
CA VAL A 102 -1.74 -3.43 -21.17
C VAL A 102 -1.72 -4.37 -22.38
N PHE A 103 -0.74 -5.28 -22.44
CA PHE A 103 -0.63 -6.29 -23.49
C PHE A 103 -1.40 -7.59 -23.20
N GLY A 104 -2.26 -7.62 -22.18
CA GLY A 104 -3.03 -8.80 -21.80
C GLY A 104 -2.19 -9.93 -21.22
N LEU A 105 -1.00 -9.61 -20.69
CA LEU A 105 -0.11 -10.58 -20.06
C LEU A 105 -0.41 -10.69 -18.57
N ASP A 106 -0.31 -11.91 -18.03
CA ASP A 106 -0.31 -12.10 -16.58
C ASP A 106 0.91 -11.37 -15.95
N PRO A 107 0.78 -10.75 -14.76
CA PRO A 107 1.84 -10.02 -14.08
C PRO A 107 2.83 -10.98 -13.39
N LEU A 108 3.38 -11.94 -14.15
CA LEU A 108 4.32 -12.95 -13.70
C LEU A 108 5.70 -12.71 -14.34
N PRO A 109 6.81 -12.81 -13.59
CA PRO A 109 8.14 -12.46 -14.10
C PRO A 109 8.51 -13.13 -15.43
N ASP A 110 8.25 -14.42 -15.57
CA ASP A 110 8.54 -15.21 -16.77
C ASP A 110 7.69 -14.81 -17.98
N VAL A 111 6.42 -14.48 -17.74
CA VAL A 111 5.50 -13.98 -18.79
C VAL A 111 5.93 -12.58 -19.24
N LEU A 112 6.34 -11.71 -18.33
CA LEU A 112 6.78 -10.33 -18.65
C LEU A 112 8.03 -10.31 -19.54
N LEU A 113 8.88 -11.34 -19.49
CA LEU A 113 10.04 -11.47 -20.40
C LEU A 113 9.67 -11.52 -21.89
N THR A 114 8.41 -11.82 -22.21
CA THR A 114 7.91 -11.81 -23.59
C THR A 114 7.77 -10.40 -24.16
N LEU A 115 7.76 -9.36 -23.32
CA LEU A 115 7.71 -7.96 -23.76
C LEU A 115 8.92 -7.57 -24.63
N ARG A 116 10.06 -8.28 -24.52
CA ARG A 116 11.24 -8.03 -25.39
C ARG A 116 10.97 -8.27 -26.88
N ALA A 117 9.96 -9.07 -27.21
CA ALA A 117 9.60 -9.37 -28.60
C ALA A 117 8.66 -8.30 -29.19
N ARG A 118 8.24 -7.31 -28.39
CA ARG A 118 7.35 -6.23 -28.83
C ARG A 118 8.16 -5.15 -29.55
N PRO A 119 7.62 -4.57 -30.64
CA PRO A 119 8.22 -3.40 -31.28
C PRO A 119 8.34 -2.22 -30.32
N ALA A 120 9.38 -1.40 -30.50
CA ALA A 120 9.59 -0.17 -29.71
C ALA A 120 8.36 0.76 -29.73
N SER A 121 7.68 0.89 -30.88
CA SER A 121 6.47 1.70 -31.02
C SER A 121 5.31 1.20 -30.16
N GLU A 122 5.09 -0.12 -30.08
CA GLU A 122 4.09 -0.72 -29.19
C GLU A 122 4.45 -0.48 -27.73
N LEU A 123 5.72 -0.64 -27.34
CA LEU A 123 6.17 -0.41 -25.97
C LEU A 123 5.98 1.05 -25.54
N HIS A 124 6.29 2.02 -26.42
CA HIS A 124 6.03 3.43 -26.18
C HIS A 124 4.53 3.73 -25.98
N ASP A 125 3.66 3.14 -26.81
CA ASP A 125 2.21 3.27 -26.64
C ASP A 125 1.71 2.64 -25.35
N GLY A 126 2.19 1.43 -25.04
CA GLY A 126 1.88 0.74 -23.81
C GLY A 126 2.26 1.57 -22.58
N MET A 127 3.41 2.23 -22.60
CA MET A 127 3.84 3.10 -21.50
C MET A 127 2.96 4.35 -21.34
N ARG A 128 2.42 4.92 -22.43
CA ARG A 128 1.41 5.99 -22.34
C ARG A 128 0.11 5.48 -21.70
N GLN A 129 -0.33 4.27 -22.06
CA GLN A 129 -1.51 3.64 -21.44
C GLN A 129 -1.28 3.32 -19.96
N VAL A 130 -0.07 2.89 -19.59
CA VAL A 130 0.32 2.69 -18.18
C VAL A 130 0.18 3.98 -17.40
N SER A 131 0.72 5.10 -17.91
CA SER A 131 0.58 6.39 -17.24
C SER A 131 -0.88 6.80 -17.05
N ALA A 132 -1.67 6.78 -18.13
CA ALA A 132 -3.08 7.16 -18.08
C ALA A 132 -3.89 6.27 -17.12
N GLY A 133 -3.67 4.95 -17.16
CA GLY A 133 -4.37 4.00 -16.30
C GLY A 133 -3.97 4.13 -14.82
N LEU A 134 -2.69 4.36 -14.50
CA LEU A 134 -2.26 4.55 -13.11
C LEU A 134 -2.70 5.91 -12.55
N THR A 135 -2.77 6.94 -13.39
CA THR A 135 -3.41 8.22 -13.03
C THR A 135 -4.89 8.01 -12.68
N ALA A 136 -5.60 7.19 -13.46
CA ALA A 136 -6.99 6.82 -13.15
C ALA A 136 -7.10 6.03 -11.83
N VAL A 137 -6.14 5.13 -11.53
CA VAL A 137 -6.07 4.44 -10.24
C VAL A 137 -5.87 5.42 -9.10
N ALA A 138 -4.93 6.37 -9.22
CA ALA A 138 -4.68 7.39 -8.21
C ALA A 138 -5.94 8.20 -7.91
N ALA A 139 -6.64 8.66 -8.97
CA ALA A 139 -7.91 9.36 -8.84
C ALA A 139 -9.00 8.48 -8.19
N PHE A 140 -9.10 7.21 -8.58
CA PHE A 140 -10.09 6.28 -8.05
C PHE A 140 -9.88 6.02 -6.55
N VAL A 141 -8.65 5.76 -6.11
CA VAL A 141 -8.38 5.48 -4.69
C VAL A 141 -8.53 6.73 -3.81
N LYS A 142 -8.21 7.91 -4.36
CA LYS A 142 -8.46 9.19 -3.71
C LYS A 142 -9.96 9.41 -3.51
N GLN A 143 -10.75 9.24 -4.57
CA GLN A 143 -12.20 9.44 -4.53
C GLN A 143 -12.94 8.45 -3.64
N ASN A 144 -12.57 7.17 -3.66
CA ASN A 144 -13.36 6.10 -3.03
C ASN A 144 -12.82 5.68 -1.65
N PHE A 145 -11.55 5.95 -1.35
CA PHE A 145 -10.89 5.51 -0.12
C PHE A 145 -10.14 6.62 0.62
N GLU A 146 -10.14 7.86 0.10
CA GLU A 146 -9.40 9.00 0.65
C GLU A 146 -7.90 8.68 0.80
N ILE A 147 -7.34 7.94 -0.16
CA ILE A 147 -5.91 7.59 -0.20
C ILE A 147 -5.16 8.56 -1.12
N TYR A 148 -4.13 9.21 -0.58
CA TYR A 148 -3.29 10.21 -1.26
C TYR A 148 -1.82 9.76 -1.39
N ASP A 149 -1.49 8.62 -0.77
CA ASP A 149 -0.15 8.05 -0.73
C ASP A 149 -0.28 6.54 -0.94
N PRO A 150 0.38 5.95 -1.95
CA PRO A 150 0.22 4.54 -2.29
C PRO A 150 0.70 3.59 -1.19
N SER A 151 1.48 4.07 -0.20
CA SER A 151 1.83 3.29 1.00
C SER A 151 0.63 2.93 1.89
N PHE A 152 -0.53 3.57 1.67
CA PHE A 152 -1.81 3.23 2.29
C PHE A 152 -2.66 2.28 1.44
N ILE A 153 -2.19 1.85 0.28
CA ILE A 153 -2.80 0.74 -0.45
C ILE A 153 -2.24 -0.56 0.12
N PRO A 154 -3.08 -1.45 0.69
CA PRO A 154 -2.60 -2.62 1.43
C PRO A 154 -1.66 -3.54 0.64
N TYR A 155 -1.88 -3.67 -0.67
CA TYR A 155 -1.11 -4.55 -1.54
C TYR A 155 -0.93 -3.98 -2.95
N GLU A 156 0.24 -4.22 -3.55
CA GLU A 156 0.49 -3.99 -4.99
C GLU A 156 -0.60 -4.64 -5.86
N GLY A 157 -1.04 -5.86 -5.50
CA GLY A 157 -2.08 -6.54 -6.25
C GLY A 157 -3.42 -5.80 -6.33
N GLN A 158 -3.73 -4.93 -5.36
CA GLN A 158 -4.92 -4.07 -5.45
C GLN A 158 -4.73 -2.96 -6.48
N ILE A 159 -3.52 -2.39 -6.58
CA ILE A 159 -3.18 -1.42 -7.63
C ILE A 159 -3.33 -2.07 -9.01
N LEU A 160 -2.78 -3.27 -9.20
CA LEU A 160 -2.82 -3.97 -10.48
C LEU A 160 -4.23 -4.39 -10.90
N VAL A 161 -5.07 -4.82 -9.95
CA VAL A 161 -6.48 -5.15 -10.20
C VAL A 161 -7.29 -3.90 -10.57
N LEU A 162 -7.12 -2.81 -9.81
CA LEU A 162 -7.78 -1.53 -10.13
C LEU A 162 -7.29 -0.98 -11.46
N PHE A 163 -5.98 -1.03 -11.72
CA PHE A 163 -5.39 -0.62 -12.99
C PHE A 163 -6.04 -1.36 -14.14
N ARG A 164 -6.14 -2.69 -14.08
CA ARG A 164 -6.77 -3.44 -15.17
C ARG A 164 -8.24 -3.12 -15.35
N ALA A 165 -8.97 -2.93 -14.25
CA ALA A 165 -10.40 -2.61 -14.29
C ALA A 165 -10.69 -1.22 -14.85
N LEU A 166 -9.78 -0.26 -14.61
CA LEU A 166 -9.90 1.13 -15.05
C LEU A 166 -9.25 1.37 -16.41
N LEU A 167 -8.37 0.46 -16.86
CA LEU A 167 -7.79 0.49 -18.18
C LEU A 167 -8.91 0.57 -19.23
N ASN A 168 -8.78 1.50 -20.18
CA ASN A 168 -9.76 1.78 -21.23
C ASN A 168 -11.14 2.31 -20.76
N ASN A 169 -11.26 2.79 -19.51
CA ASN A 169 -12.50 3.34 -18.95
C ASN A 169 -13.69 2.36 -18.95
N GLU A 170 -13.42 1.06 -18.79
CA GLU A 170 -14.45 0.00 -18.83
C GLU A 170 -15.02 -0.36 -17.44
N VAL A 171 -14.77 0.50 -16.45
CA VAL A 171 -15.16 0.28 -15.03
C VAL A 171 -16.65 -0.02 -14.87
N ASP A 172 -17.49 0.59 -15.72
CA ASP A 172 -18.94 0.42 -15.69
C ASP A 172 -19.41 -1.01 -15.98
N LYS A 173 -18.61 -1.81 -16.70
CA LYS A 173 -18.92 -3.22 -16.97
C LYS A 173 -18.82 -4.10 -15.71
N ILE A 174 -17.97 -3.72 -14.76
CA ILE A 174 -17.80 -4.41 -13.48
C ILE A 174 -18.67 -3.75 -12.40
N GLY A 175 -18.76 -2.42 -12.46
CA GLY A 175 -19.41 -1.56 -11.49
C GLY A 175 -18.45 -1.15 -10.36
N THR A 176 -18.41 0.15 -10.08
CA THR A 176 -17.59 0.74 -8.99
C THR A 176 -17.84 0.08 -7.64
N LYS A 177 -19.09 -0.29 -7.33
CA LYS A 177 -19.44 -0.98 -6.08
C LYS A 177 -18.74 -2.33 -5.96
N ALA A 178 -18.69 -3.13 -7.03
CA ALA A 178 -18.04 -4.44 -7.00
C ALA A 178 -16.53 -4.31 -6.74
N LEU A 179 -15.87 -3.33 -7.38
CA LEU A 179 -14.45 -3.07 -7.21
C LEU A 179 -14.12 -2.56 -5.80
N THR A 180 -14.91 -1.61 -5.29
CA THR A 180 -14.72 -1.08 -3.94
C THR A 180 -14.98 -2.14 -2.87
N SER A 181 -16.06 -2.93 -2.99
CA SER A 181 -16.35 -4.08 -2.13
C SER A 181 -15.21 -5.09 -2.11
N TRP A 182 -14.65 -5.44 -3.28
CA TRP A 182 -13.49 -6.33 -3.37
C TRP A 182 -12.23 -5.73 -2.72
N TYR A 183 -11.99 -4.44 -2.90
CA TYR A 183 -10.86 -3.73 -2.31
C TYR A 183 -10.93 -3.78 -0.77
N TRP A 184 -12.10 -3.45 -0.20
CA TRP A 184 -12.33 -3.52 1.25
C TRP A 184 -12.17 -4.94 1.78
N ALA A 185 -12.82 -5.93 1.17
CA ALA A 185 -12.72 -7.32 1.59
C ALA A 185 -11.28 -7.84 1.55
N THR A 186 -10.53 -7.51 0.50
CA THR A 186 -9.12 -7.91 0.35
C THR A 186 -8.23 -7.30 1.43
N GLY A 187 -8.42 -6.02 1.73
CA GLY A 187 -7.67 -5.31 2.77
C GLY A 187 -7.95 -5.86 4.17
N PHE A 188 -9.23 -5.97 4.54
CA PHE A 188 -9.65 -6.46 5.86
C PHE A 188 -9.27 -7.92 6.10
N ASN A 189 -9.41 -8.78 5.10
CA ASN A 189 -9.08 -10.20 5.22
C ASN A 189 -7.57 -10.47 5.11
N GLU A 190 -6.76 -9.43 4.86
CA GLU A 190 -5.35 -9.58 4.48
C GLU A 190 -5.19 -10.57 3.30
N GLY A 191 -6.12 -10.50 2.35
CA GLY A 191 -6.38 -11.53 1.34
C GLY A 191 -5.26 -11.75 0.32
N LEU A 192 -4.23 -10.90 0.30
CA LEU A 192 -3.04 -11.03 -0.55
C LEU A 192 -1.74 -11.13 0.29
N ARG A 193 -1.82 -11.32 1.60
CA ARG A 193 -0.66 -11.44 2.48
C ARG A 193 0.19 -12.67 2.15
N GLY A 194 1.49 -12.45 1.92
CA GLY A 194 2.45 -13.53 1.65
C GLY A 194 2.13 -14.35 0.40
N LYS A 195 1.24 -13.84 -0.47
CA LYS A 195 0.75 -14.57 -1.63
C LYS A 195 1.67 -14.30 -2.83
N PRO A 196 2.20 -15.34 -3.50
CA PRO A 196 3.03 -15.16 -4.68
C PRO A 196 2.23 -14.57 -5.85
N ASP A 197 2.90 -14.01 -6.85
CA ASP A 197 2.30 -13.26 -7.98
C ASP A 197 1.12 -13.99 -8.67
N HIS A 198 1.06 -15.33 -8.61
CA HIS A 198 -0.06 -16.11 -9.14
C HIS A 198 -1.44 -15.78 -8.53
N TYR A 199 -1.51 -15.33 -7.28
CA TYR A 199 -2.77 -14.88 -6.69
C TYR A 199 -3.20 -13.52 -7.25
N VAL A 200 -2.25 -12.63 -7.49
CA VAL A 200 -2.50 -11.35 -8.16
C VAL A 200 -2.96 -11.60 -9.60
N ALA A 201 -2.26 -12.47 -10.33
CA ALA A 201 -2.65 -12.87 -11.68
C ALA A 201 -4.07 -13.48 -11.71
N ARG A 202 -4.44 -14.30 -10.72
CA ARG A 202 -5.81 -14.82 -10.60
C ARG A 202 -6.83 -13.70 -10.39
N ALA A 203 -6.55 -12.72 -9.54
CA ALA A 203 -7.46 -11.61 -9.29
C ALA A 203 -7.62 -10.72 -10.54
N VAL A 204 -6.54 -10.46 -11.26
CA VAL A 204 -6.56 -9.79 -12.58
C VAL A 204 -7.41 -10.58 -13.57
N ARG A 205 -7.26 -11.90 -13.68
CA ARG A 205 -8.10 -12.72 -14.57
C ARG A 205 -9.58 -12.69 -14.19
N SER A 206 -9.92 -12.53 -12.91
CA SER A 206 -11.32 -12.30 -12.51
C SER A 206 -11.85 -10.97 -13.06
N VAL A 207 -11.04 -9.90 -13.06
CA VAL A 207 -11.39 -8.61 -13.70
C VAL A 207 -11.62 -8.81 -15.19
N GLU A 208 -10.67 -9.45 -15.89
CA GLU A 208 -10.79 -9.73 -17.33
C GLU A 208 -12.08 -10.45 -17.68
N ARG A 209 -12.40 -11.49 -16.91
CA ARG A 209 -13.62 -12.25 -17.09
C ARG A 209 -14.85 -11.35 -16.91
N SER A 210 -14.85 -10.50 -15.87
CA SER A 210 -15.93 -9.54 -15.63
C SER A 210 -16.10 -8.51 -16.73
N LEU A 211 -15.01 -8.02 -17.33
CA LEU A 211 -15.05 -7.08 -18.45
C LEU A 211 -15.61 -7.72 -19.72
N ASN A 212 -15.37 -9.01 -19.93
CA ASN A 212 -15.78 -9.73 -21.14
C ASN A 212 -17.27 -10.10 -21.15
N ASP A 213 -17.83 -10.57 -20.03
CA ASP A 213 -19.21 -11.04 -19.97
C ASP A 213 -20.16 -10.18 -19.12
N GLY A 214 -19.65 -9.10 -18.50
CA GLY A 214 -20.40 -8.16 -17.68
C GLY A 214 -20.84 -8.69 -16.31
N LYS A 215 -20.31 -9.84 -15.86
CA LYS A 215 -20.64 -10.43 -14.55
C LYS A 215 -19.54 -10.19 -13.53
N ASN A 216 -19.89 -9.92 -12.28
CA ASN A 216 -18.90 -9.76 -11.23
C ASN A 216 -18.30 -11.11 -10.79
N TYR A 217 -16.98 -11.29 -10.97
CA TYR A 217 -16.20 -12.44 -10.52
C TYR A 217 -15.23 -12.11 -9.37
N LEU A 218 -15.28 -10.89 -8.85
CA LEU A 218 -14.49 -10.45 -7.72
C LEU A 218 -15.16 -10.89 -6.41
N SER A 219 -14.41 -11.58 -5.55
CA SER A 219 -14.92 -12.01 -4.25
C SER A 219 -14.88 -10.87 -3.25
N SER A 220 -16.04 -10.47 -2.74
CA SER A 220 -16.18 -9.48 -1.67
C SER A 220 -16.73 -10.13 -0.39
N ARG A 221 -16.29 -11.33 -0.01
CA ARG A 221 -16.74 -11.91 1.27
C ARG A 221 -15.84 -11.44 2.40
N LEU A 222 -16.41 -10.77 3.41
CA LEU A 222 -15.70 -10.43 4.64
C LEU A 222 -15.50 -11.68 5.51
N GLN A 223 -14.27 -11.91 5.97
CA GLN A 223 -13.87 -13.03 6.82
C GLN A 223 -13.40 -12.58 8.20
N ILE A 224 -12.84 -11.36 8.30
CA ILE A 224 -12.53 -10.74 9.60
C ILE A 224 -13.82 -10.62 10.44
N THR A 225 -13.69 -10.68 11.76
CA THR A 225 -14.79 -10.50 12.71
C THR A 225 -14.48 -9.38 13.70
N ALA A 226 -15.45 -9.04 14.56
CA ALA A 226 -15.23 -8.11 15.67
C ALA A 226 -14.06 -8.55 16.58
N PHE A 227 -13.79 -9.85 16.71
CA PHE A 227 -12.68 -10.37 17.52
C PHE A 227 -11.32 -9.81 17.07
N GLU A 228 -11.06 -9.74 15.77
CA GLU A 228 -9.81 -9.18 15.24
C GLU A 228 -9.71 -7.68 15.49
N PHE A 229 -10.80 -6.91 15.35
CA PHE A 229 -10.80 -5.49 15.73
C PHE A 229 -10.50 -5.29 17.21
N ARG A 230 -11.00 -6.18 18.06
CA ARG A 230 -10.80 -6.15 19.52
C ARG A 230 -9.37 -6.45 19.94
N ARG A 231 -8.67 -7.38 19.26
CA ARG A 231 -7.38 -7.92 19.71
C ARG A 231 -6.17 -7.51 18.87
N ARG A 232 -6.35 -7.22 17.58
CA ARG A 232 -5.21 -6.89 16.73
C ARG A 232 -4.71 -5.48 17.04
N ARG A 233 -3.40 -5.30 16.94
CA ARG A 233 -2.75 -3.99 17.06
C ARG A 233 -2.66 -3.32 15.70
N PHE A 234 -2.62 -1.99 15.72
CA PHE A 234 -2.27 -1.18 14.56
C PHE A 234 -0.77 -1.25 14.30
N ILE A 235 -0.40 -1.61 13.08
CA ILE A 235 0.98 -1.86 12.66
C ILE A 235 1.23 -1.06 11.38
N ARG A 236 2.29 -0.25 11.42
CA ARG A 236 2.78 0.50 10.26
C ARG A 236 3.04 -0.42 9.09
N GLY A 237 2.47 -0.09 7.93
CA GLY A 237 2.63 -0.87 6.69
C GLY A 237 1.87 -2.20 6.66
N SER A 238 1.05 -2.52 7.69
CA SER A 238 0.18 -3.70 7.59
C SER A 238 -1.09 -3.40 6.82
N ALA A 239 -1.54 -4.37 6.05
CA ALA A 239 -2.74 -4.27 5.23
C ALA A 239 -3.97 -3.84 6.04
N LEU A 240 -4.25 -4.54 7.14
CA LEU A 240 -5.39 -4.24 8.00
C LEU A 240 -5.35 -2.81 8.58
N SER A 241 -4.15 -2.30 8.91
CA SER A 241 -4.01 -0.93 9.44
C SER A 241 -4.22 0.14 8.35
N ALA A 242 -3.72 -0.11 7.14
CA ALA A 242 -3.96 0.76 5.99
C ALA A 242 -5.45 0.80 5.60
N THR A 243 -6.10 -0.36 5.60
CA THR A 243 -7.55 -0.47 5.39
C THR A 243 -8.32 0.24 6.49
N LEU A 244 -7.93 0.08 7.76
CA LEU A 244 -8.58 0.79 8.86
C LEU A 244 -8.43 2.32 8.75
N ALA A 245 -7.24 2.82 8.37
CA ALA A 245 -7.02 4.25 8.14
C ALA A 245 -7.96 4.80 7.06
N SER A 246 -8.11 4.08 5.95
CA SER A 246 -9.06 4.40 4.88
C SER A 246 -10.52 4.35 5.38
N MET A 247 -10.83 3.43 6.29
CA MET A 247 -12.17 3.31 6.87
C MET A 247 -12.52 4.53 7.71
N PHE A 248 -11.58 5.05 8.53
CA PHE A 248 -11.76 6.32 9.24
C PHE A 248 -11.90 7.51 8.28
N ALA A 249 -11.09 7.54 7.22
CA ALA A 249 -11.11 8.62 6.24
C ALA A 249 -12.44 8.72 5.49
N THR A 250 -12.93 7.59 4.97
CA THR A 250 -14.22 7.53 4.28
C THR A 250 -15.42 7.72 5.22
N ASN A 251 -15.23 7.56 6.53
CA ASN A 251 -16.24 7.89 7.54
C ASN A 251 -16.21 9.36 7.98
N GLY A 252 -15.29 10.16 7.41
CA GLY A 252 -15.15 11.58 7.72
C GLY A 252 -14.73 11.83 9.17
N ALA A 253 -13.74 11.10 9.67
CA ALA A 253 -13.26 11.21 11.05
C ALA A 253 -13.02 12.68 11.47
N ARG A 254 -13.71 13.12 12.53
CA ARG A 254 -13.68 14.49 13.03
C ARG A 254 -12.75 14.65 14.23
N SER A 255 -12.19 15.85 14.35
CA SER A 255 -11.38 16.31 15.48
C SER A 255 -12.21 16.32 16.75
N ILE A 256 -11.66 15.75 17.82
CA ILE A 256 -12.32 15.69 19.13
C ILE A 256 -12.34 17.05 19.84
N VAL A 257 -11.53 18.01 19.39
CA VAL A 257 -11.52 19.38 19.91
C VAL A 257 -12.42 20.28 19.08
N SER A 258 -12.13 20.43 17.78
CA SER A 258 -12.83 21.38 16.90
C SER A 258 -14.17 20.87 16.36
N GLY A 259 -14.35 19.56 16.21
CA GLY A 259 -15.49 18.96 15.51
C GLY A 259 -15.38 18.99 13.98
N ASP A 260 -14.34 19.62 13.43
CA ASP A 260 -14.08 19.65 11.99
C ASP A 260 -13.55 18.31 11.48
N ILE A 261 -13.78 18.01 10.19
CA ILE A 261 -13.23 16.82 9.54
C ILE A 261 -11.70 16.93 9.54
N ILE A 262 -11.02 15.88 9.99
CA ILE A 262 -9.57 15.79 9.90
C ILE A 262 -9.23 15.42 8.45
N PRO A 263 -8.50 16.25 7.70
CA PRO A 263 -8.19 15.92 6.31
C PRO A 263 -7.36 14.64 6.22
N ALA A 264 -7.81 13.66 5.44
CA ALA A 264 -7.15 12.35 5.33
C ALA A 264 -5.66 12.48 4.97
N ALA A 265 -5.32 13.41 4.09
CA ALA A 265 -3.94 13.71 3.70
C ALA A 265 -3.01 14.05 4.89
N THR A 266 -3.51 14.52 6.04
CA THR A 266 -2.65 14.85 7.19
C THR A 266 -2.20 13.61 7.97
N TYR A 267 -3.01 12.56 8.02
CA TYR A 267 -2.68 11.33 8.77
C TYR A 267 -2.43 10.12 7.85
N MET A 268 -2.75 10.25 6.56
CA MET A 268 -2.47 9.28 5.51
C MET A 268 -1.30 9.68 4.61
N ALA A 269 -0.41 10.56 5.09
CA ALA A 269 0.89 10.81 4.48
C ALA A 269 2.00 10.10 5.27
N ASN A 270 2.92 9.41 4.58
CA ASN A 270 4.12 8.80 5.17
C ASN A 270 3.90 7.76 6.29
N PHE A 271 2.67 7.23 6.43
CA PHE A 271 2.24 6.29 7.46
C PHE A 271 2.68 6.70 8.88
N SER A 272 2.25 7.88 9.32
CA SER A 272 2.46 8.36 10.69
C SER A 272 1.53 7.65 11.67
N VAL A 273 2.11 6.93 12.63
CA VAL A 273 1.35 6.29 13.72
C VAL A 273 0.89 7.29 14.80
N ARG A 274 1.29 8.57 14.73
CA ARG A 274 1.02 9.57 15.78
C ARG A 274 -0.43 10.02 15.79
N ASN A 275 -1.04 10.15 14.61
CA ASN A 275 -2.44 10.53 14.44
C ASN A 275 -3.42 9.45 14.88
N PHE A 276 -2.94 8.24 15.20
CA PHE A 276 -3.74 7.15 15.73
C PHE A 276 -3.48 7.04 17.24
N ALA A 277 -4.32 7.72 18.03
CA ALA A 277 -4.21 7.81 19.48
C ALA A 277 -5.09 6.76 20.17
N SER A 278 -4.61 6.23 21.29
CA SER A 278 -5.37 5.27 22.11
C SER A 278 -6.35 6.02 23.01
N ILE A 279 -7.60 5.53 23.12
CA ILE A 279 -8.59 6.08 24.05
C ILE A 279 -8.21 5.72 25.49
N PHE A 280 -7.99 4.43 25.72
CA PHE A 280 -7.53 3.90 27.00
C PHE A 280 -6.02 3.68 26.98
N SER A 281 -5.36 3.84 28.13
CA SER A 281 -3.92 3.64 28.25
C SER A 281 -3.54 2.16 28.04
N GLN A 282 -2.26 1.90 27.79
CA GLN A 282 -1.77 0.52 27.75
C GLN A 282 -1.97 -0.19 29.10
N GLN A 283 -1.92 0.54 30.22
CA GLN A 283 -2.13 -0.03 31.55
C GLN A 283 -3.58 -0.50 31.73
N ASP A 284 -4.55 0.32 31.30
CA ASP A 284 -5.97 -0.02 31.35
C ASP A 284 -6.27 -1.27 30.49
N VAL A 285 -5.69 -1.33 29.29
CA VAL A 285 -5.83 -2.49 28.41
C VAL A 285 -5.18 -3.75 28.99
N LYS A 286 -4.02 -3.62 29.66
CA LYS A 286 -3.35 -4.73 30.35
C LYS A 286 -4.17 -5.26 31.53
N ALA A 287 -4.89 -4.40 32.25
CA ALA A 287 -5.68 -4.79 33.41
C ALA A 287 -6.84 -5.76 33.07
N ILE A 288 -7.29 -5.77 31.82
CA ILE A 288 -8.39 -6.62 31.34
C ILE A 288 -7.95 -7.73 30.38
N ALA A 289 -6.65 -7.85 30.13
CA ALA A 289 -6.10 -8.80 29.16
C ALA A 289 -5.23 -9.84 29.86
N ASP A 290 -5.40 -11.10 29.48
CA ASP A 290 -4.59 -12.21 30.01
C ASP A 290 -3.15 -12.24 29.43
N GLU A 291 -2.79 -11.27 28.57
CA GLU A 291 -1.51 -11.21 27.86
C GLU A 291 -0.55 -10.16 28.46
N GLU A 292 0.64 -10.60 28.89
CA GLU A 292 1.67 -9.70 29.47
C GLU A 292 2.13 -8.57 28.52
N ASN A 293 2.09 -8.82 27.20
CA ASN A 293 2.66 -7.95 26.16
C ASN A 293 1.61 -7.29 25.24
N ILE A 294 0.40 -7.04 25.74
CA ILE A 294 -0.62 -6.36 24.94
C ILE A 294 -0.26 -4.88 24.67
N SER A 295 -0.50 -4.45 23.43
CA SER A 295 -0.30 -3.06 22.99
C SER A 295 -1.50 -2.20 23.37
N GLY A 296 -1.27 -0.94 23.77
CA GLY A 296 -2.37 0.03 23.91
C GLY A 296 -2.99 0.44 22.57
N LYS A 297 -2.30 0.22 21.45
CA LYS A 297 -2.77 0.55 20.09
C LYS A 297 -3.57 -0.58 19.43
N LEU A 298 -4.57 -1.10 20.14
CA LEU A 298 -5.54 -2.06 19.57
C LEU A 298 -6.48 -1.35 18.60
N LEU A 299 -6.93 -2.01 17.53
CA LEU A 299 -7.77 -1.36 16.51
C LEU A 299 -9.03 -0.72 17.12
N ALA A 300 -9.75 -1.45 17.99
CA ALA A 300 -10.92 -0.95 18.72
C ALA A 300 -10.60 0.14 19.75
N ASN A 301 -9.33 0.32 20.15
CA ASN A 301 -8.92 1.35 21.11
C ASN A 301 -8.40 2.64 20.43
N LEU A 302 -8.37 2.71 19.10
CA LEU A 302 -7.76 3.83 18.39
C LEU A 302 -8.78 4.84 17.89
N ILE A 303 -8.45 6.12 17.98
CA ILE A 303 -9.14 7.22 17.28
C ILE A 303 -8.15 7.95 16.38
N VAL A 304 -8.67 8.61 15.35
CA VAL A 304 -7.89 9.54 14.54
C VAL A 304 -7.91 10.92 15.19
N VAL A 305 -6.74 11.53 15.33
CA VAL A 305 -6.55 12.86 15.90
C VAL A 305 -5.65 13.72 15.00
N THR A 306 -5.79 15.03 15.10
CA THR A 306 -4.88 15.99 14.47
C THR A 306 -3.47 15.88 15.07
N GLU A 307 -2.46 16.42 14.40
CA GLU A 307 -1.09 16.44 14.95
C GLU A 307 -0.98 17.22 16.27
N GLN A 308 -1.74 18.32 16.37
CA GLN A 308 -1.82 19.13 17.59
C GLN A 308 -2.43 18.32 18.72
N GLU A 309 -3.56 17.67 18.46
CA GLU A 309 -4.20 16.76 19.41
C GLU A 309 -3.25 15.64 19.82
N ALA A 310 -2.56 14.97 18.88
CA ALA A 310 -1.60 13.91 19.19
C ALA A 310 -0.51 14.33 20.19
N ALA A 311 -0.10 15.61 20.19
CA ALA A 311 0.92 16.13 21.11
C ALA A 311 0.47 16.15 22.58
N PHE A 312 -0.78 16.55 22.85
CA PHE A 312 -1.32 16.62 24.22
C PHE A 312 -2.24 15.44 24.60
N ALA A 313 -2.79 14.74 23.61
CA ALA A 313 -3.57 13.51 23.74
C ALA A 313 -2.81 12.36 24.41
N SER A 314 -1.48 12.46 24.48
CA SER A 314 -0.60 11.43 25.02
C SER A 314 -0.89 11.02 26.46
N ARG A 315 -1.75 11.76 27.19
CA ARG A 315 -2.08 11.45 28.59
C ARG A 315 -3.55 11.20 28.89
N ASP A 316 -4.51 11.67 28.07
CA ASP A 316 -5.93 11.60 28.50
C ASP A 316 -7.01 11.82 27.42
N ILE A 317 -6.98 11.05 26.33
CA ILE A 317 -8.04 11.12 25.30
C ILE A 317 -9.43 10.87 25.89
N ARG A 318 -9.55 9.92 26.83
CA ARG A 318 -10.81 9.57 27.47
C ARG A 318 -11.43 10.76 28.19
N ASN A 319 -10.69 11.48 29.04
CA ASN A 319 -11.27 12.60 29.77
C ASN A 319 -11.62 13.77 28.85
N ILE A 320 -10.82 14.04 27.81
CA ILE A 320 -11.19 15.04 26.79
C ILE A 320 -12.54 14.69 26.16
N ILE A 321 -12.77 13.43 25.80
CA ILE A 321 -14.05 12.98 25.24
C ILE A 321 -15.20 13.19 26.24
N ILE A 322 -14.99 12.86 27.52
CA ILE A 322 -16.01 13.00 28.57
C ILE A 322 -16.35 14.48 28.81
N GLU A 323 -15.34 15.35 28.97
CA GLU A 323 -15.54 16.79 29.15
C GLU A 323 -16.31 17.41 27.98
N ARG A 324 -16.00 17.00 26.75
CA ARG A 324 -16.72 17.47 25.56
C ARG A 324 -18.17 17.00 25.55
N LEU A 325 -18.43 15.72 25.86
CA LEU A 325 -19.79 15.19 26.00
C LEU A 325 -20.62 15.88 27.09
N ASP A 326 -19.99 16.26 28.20
CA ASP A 326 -20.66 16.97 29.29
C ASP A 326 -20.95 18.44 28.94
N SER A 327 -20.09 19.05 28.11
CA SER A 327 -20.27 20.43 27.63
C SER A 327 -21.28 20.57 26.47
N ASP A 328 -21.39 19.54 25.63
CA ASP A 328 -22.15 19.58 24.39
C ASP A 328 -22.69 18.18 24.05
N SER A 329 -24.00 17.99 24.21
CA SER A 329 -24.66 16.72 23.91
C SER A 329 -24.64 16.36 22.43
N THR A 330 -24.44 17.33 21.52
CA THR A 330 -24.32 17.09 20.08
C THR A 330 -22.95 16.54 19.68
N PHE A 331 -21.97 16.59 20.59
CA PHE A 331 -20.62 16.05 20.36
C PHE A 331 -20.61 14.53 20.07
N ILE A 332 -21.68 13.81 20.41
CA ILE A 332 -21.84 12.41 19.97
C ILE A 332 -21.76 12.26 18.44
N GLU A 333 -22.18 13.24 17.66
CA GLU A 333 -22.08 13.18 16.19
C GLU A 333 -20.62 13.19 15.73
N VAL A 334 -19.72 13.87 16.46
CA VAL A 334 -18.25 13.78 16.23
C VAL A 334 -17.77 12.38 16.53
N LEU A 335 -18.17 11.80 17.67
CA LEU A 335 -17.76 10.46 18.09
C LEU A 335 -18.26 9.35 17.16
N LYS A 336 -19.45 9.50 16.55
CA LYS A 336 -19.96 8.58 15.53
C LYS A 336 -19.05 8.49 14.31
N THR A 337 -18.41 9.59 13.90
CA THR A 337 -17.41 9.57 12.82
C THR A 337 -16.17 8.73 13.16
N GLN A 338 -15.95 8.47 14.45
CA GLN A 338 -14.86 7.66 15.00
C GLN A 338 -15.34 6.26 15.44
N PHE A 339 -16.53 5.82 15.02
CA PHE A 339 -17.14 4.54 15.38
C PHE A 339 -17.44 4.38 16.88
N ILE A 340 -17.74 5.47 17.58
CA ILE A 340 -18.17 5.47 18.98
C ILE A 340 -19.64 5.90 19.03
N SER A 341 -20.52 5.00 19.47
CA SER A 341 -21.96 5.27 19.57
C SER A 341 -22.39 5.61 21.00
N GLU A 342 -23.63 6.07 21.15
CA GLU A 342 -24.27 6.43 22.42
C GLU A 342 -24.17 5.30 23.45
N LYS A 343 -24.27 4.04 22.97
CA LYS A 343 -24.21 2.84 23.80
C LYS A 343 -22.86 2.66 24.52
N MET A 344 -21.84 3.39 24.11
CA MET A 344 -20.47 3.31 24.67
C MET A 344 -20.18 4.46 25.65
N ILE A 345 -21.06 5.46 25.78
CA ILE A 345 -20.83 6.63 26.66
C ILE A 345 -20.76 6.19 28.13
N SER A 346 -21.64 5.27 28.55
CA SER A 346 -21.60 4.73 29.92
C SER A 346 -20.26 4.10 30.22
N ASP A 347 -19.77 3.28 29.28
CA ASP A 347 -18.54 2.51 29.42
C ASP A 347 -17.32 3.46 29.49
N LEU A 348 -17.33 4.53 28.69
CA LEU A 348 -16.35 5.63 28.81
C LEU A 348 -16.40 6.29 30.18
N ARG A 349 -17.57 6.67 30.69
CA ARG A 349 -17.69 7.40 31.97
C ARG A 349 -17.24 6.56 33.17
N ILE A 350 -17.65 5.29 33.24
CA ILE A 350 -17.27 4.41 34.35
C ILE A 350 -15.89 3.76 34.18
N GLY A 351 -15.30 3.85 32.98
CA GLY A 351 -13.99 3.26 32.69
C GLY A 351 -14.04 1.75 32.46
N ASP A 352 -15.17 1.23 31.97
CA ASP A 352 -15.30 -0.18 31.59
C ASP A 352 -14.63 -0.41 30.22
N VAL A 353 -13.33 -0.66 30.27
CA VAL A 353 -12.48 -0.84 29.09
C VAL A 353 -12.91 -2.07 28.29
N ALA A 354 -13.33 -3.14 28.95
CA ALA A 354 -13.69 -4.40 28.29
C ALA A 354 -14.97 -4.22 27.46
N SER A 355 -16.04 -3.74 28.09
CA SER A 355 -17.32 -3.49 27.42
C SER A 355 -17.17 -2.47 26.30
N PHE A 356 -16.42 -1.38 26.53
CA PHE A 356 -16.19 -0.37 25.50
C PHE A 356 -15.53 -0.96 24.26
N LEU A 357 -14.41 -1.69 24.44
CA LEU A 357 -13.66 -2.23 23.31
C LEU A 357 -14.45 -3.29 22.55
N ASP A 358 -15.25 -4.11 23.23
CA ASP A 358 -16.08 -5.13 22.59
C ASP A 358 -17.21 -4.49 21.76
N ARG A 359 -17.94 -3.51 22.33
CA ARG A 359 -18.98 -2.77 21.60
C ARG A 359 -18.39 -2.03 20.40
N ARG A 360 -17.23 -1.40 20.57
CA ARG A 360 -16.57 -0.65 19.50
C ARG A 360 -16.07 -1.56 18.39
N ALA A 361 -15.53 -2.72 18.75
CA ALA A 361 -15.13 -3.72 17.77
C ALA A 361 -16.31 -4.22 16.92
N ILE A 362 -17.49 -4.41 17.53
CA ILE A 362 -18.73 -4.74 16.81
C ILE A 362 -19.13 -3.59 15.86
N ALA A 363 -19.15 -2.35 16.34
CA ALA A 363 -19.51 -1.19 15.51
C ALA A 363 -18.57 -1.01 14.30
N MET A 364 -17.27 -1.23 14.50
CA MET A 364 -16.27 -1.18 13.42
C MET A 364 -16.44 -2.34 12.43
N PHE A 365 -16.78 -3.53 12.92
CA PHE A 365 -17.09 -4.68 12.07
C PHE A 365 -18.35 -4.44 11.24
N ASP A 366 -19.43 -3.92 11.82
CA ASP A 366 -20.66 -3.58 11.10
C ASP A 366 -20.38 -2.53 10.01
N ALA A 367 -19.56 -1.52 10.32
CA ALA A 367 -19.12 -0.52 9.35
C ALA A 367 -18.25 -1.10 8.22
N ALA A 368 -17.44 -2.13 8.51
CA ALA A 368 -16.70 -2.86 7.50
C ALA A 368 -17.61 -3.72 6.62
N GLN A 369 -18.65 -4.35 7.20
CA GLN A 369 -19.64 -5.12 6.44
C GLN A 369 -20.45 -4.25 5.47
N GLN A 370 -20.79 -3.01 5.85
CA GLN A 370 -21.52 -2.10 4.96
C GLN A 370 -20.72 -1.65 3.72
N ARG A 371 -19.38 -1.74 3.79
CA ARG A 371 -18.45 -1.36 2.71
C ARG A 371 -18.16 -2.50 1.74
N VAL A 372 -18.57 -3.72 2.08
CA VAL A 372 -18.25 -4.96 1.38
C VAL A 372 -19.52 -5.54 0.79
#